data_AF-A0AAD0T7S2-F1
#
_entry.id   AF-A0AAD0T7S2-F1
#
_cell.length_a   1.000
_cell.length_b   1.000
_cell.length_c   1.000
_cell.angle_alpha   90.00
_cell.angle_beta   90.00
_cell.angle_gamma   90.00
#
_symmetry.space_group_name_H-M   'P 1'
#
loop_
_entity.id
_entity.type
_entity.pdbx_description
1 polymer ?
#
loop_
_entity_poly.entity_id
_entity_poly.type
_entity_poly.pdbx_seq_one_letter_code
_entity_poly.pdbx_strand_id
1 'polypeptide(L)'
;MLYDVASVEDRGSHWYVTNVFPHTLDPIERHEKLLNLSAVSSSIIKHAIEKGIEVRITKPLEYNEVMPHEIRLIEGDENDHNYARESAIKKARMVVTHDLASVSGYTFYSFMCLNNELCDKGFFITAENRESKYLEILETGNEELIQKLEDYLNTKDQIERVAALNKKFDHFRKLIGEEDDIEKIEGLTNKFLEDYYSTFF
;
A
#
# COMPACT_ATOMS: atom_id res chain seq x y z
N MET A 1 28.18 -15.38 1.62
CA MET A 1 28.16 -13.91 1.70
C MET A 1 26.80 -13.48 1.19
N LEU A 2 25.96 -12.87 2.03
CA LEU A 2 24.70 -12.27 1.59
C LEU A 2 25.07 -11.00 0.82
N TYR A 3 24.79 -10.97 -0.47
CA TYR A 3 24.88 -9.75 -1.29
C TYR A 3 23.46 -9.30 -1.63
N ASP A 4 23.24 -8.01 -1.81
CA ASP A 4 21.93 -7.49 -2.21
C ASP A 4 21.79 -7.51 -3.74
N VAL A 5 20.55 -7.59 -4.21
CA VAL A 5 20.18 -7.45 -5.62
C VAL A 5 19.14 -6.36 -5.78
N ALA A 6 19.22 -5.64 -6.90
CA ALA A 6 18.18 -4.73 -7.36
C ALA A 6 17.25 -5.47 -8.34
N SER A 7 15.94 -5.39 -8.11
CA SER A 7 14.96 -5.66 -9.15
C SER A 7 14.85 -4.43 -10.06
N VAL A 8 14.91 -4.68 -11.36
CA VAL A 8 14.91 -3.60 -12.35
C VAL A 8 13.98 -3.84 -13.52
N GLU A 9 13.43 -2.74 -14.03
CA GLU A 9 12.74 -2.69 -15.31
C GLU A 9 13.68 -2.19 -16.40
N ASP A 10 13.66 -2.86 -17.55
CA ASP A 10 14.40 -2.42 -18.73
C ASP A 10 13.64 -1.30 -19.46
N ARG A 11 14.22 -0.10 -19.51
CA ARG A 11 13.67 1.04 -20.27
C ARG A 11 14.71 1.65 -21.20
N GLY A 12 15.21 0.83 -22.13
CA GLY A 12 16.09 1.29 -23.22
C GLY A 12 17.52 1.54 -22.75
N SER A 13 17.92 2.80 -22.61
CA SER A 13 19.30 3.18 -22.25
C SER A 13 19.65 3.00 -20.76
N HIS A 14 18.65 2.80 -19.91
CA HIS A 14 18.83 2.64 -18.46
C HIS A 14 17.94 1.51 -17.91
N TRP A 15 18.33 0.97 -16.77
CA TRP A 15 17.48 0.15 -15.91
C TRP A 15 16.86 1.01 -14.81
N TYR A 16 15.56 0.85 -14.59
CA TYR A 16 14.85 1.53 -13.52
C TYR A 16 14.78 0.62 -12.32
N VAL A 17 15.27 1.07 -11.17
CA VAL A 17 15.24 0.25 -9.96
C VAL A 17 13.86 0.35 -9.32
N THR A 18 13.22 -0.81 -9.16
CA THR A 18 11.91 -0.91 -8.51
C THR A 18 12.04 -1.28 -7.03
N ASN A 19 13.00 -2.13 -6.68
CA ASN A 19 13.21 -2.59 -5.32
C ASN A 19 14.64 -3.12 -5.09
N VAL A 20 15.06 -3.24 -3.82
CA VAL A 20 16.32 -3.89 -3.40
C VAL A 20 16.03 -4.90 -2.29
N PHE A 21 16.60 -6.10 -2.39
CA PHE A 21 16.45 -7.15 -1.38
C PHE A 21 17.71 -8.01 -1.28
N PRO A 22 17.94 -8.68 -0.12
CA PRO A 22 19.04 -9.62 0.01
C PRO A 22 18.87 -10.79 -0.95
N HIS A 23 19.96 -11.21 -1.58
CA HIS A 23 19.99 -12.37 -2.46
C HIS A 23 19.76 -13.64 -1.64
N THR A 24 18.51 -14.08 -1.54
CA THR A 24 18.14 -15.39 -0.98
C THR A 24 18.32 -16.47 -2.03
N LEU A 25 18.75 -17.67 -1.62
CA LEU A 25 19.08 -18.80 -2.51
C LEU A 25 17.89 -19.42 -3.27
N ASP A 26 16.66 -18.96 -3.06
CA ASP A 26 15.49 -19.49 -3.74
C ASP A 26 15.05 -18.61 -4.93
N PRO A 27 15.23 -19.07 -6.17
CA PRO A 27 14.56 -18.49 -7.32
C PRO A 27 13.10 -18.94 -7.28
N ILE A 28 12.28 -18.27 -6.48
CA ILE A 28 10.88 -18.10 -6.87
C ILE A 28 10.94 -17.53 -8.29
N GLU A 29 10.22 -18.12 -9.25
CA GLU A 29 10.20 -17.71 -10.67
C GLU A 29 9.85 -16.21 -10.79
N ARG A 30 10.85 -15.35 -10.60
CA ARG A 30 10.71 -13.91 -10.72
C ARG A 30 10.94 -13.61 -12.19
N HIS A 31 9.88 -13.15 -12.86
CA HIS A 31 9.97 -12.58 -14.20
C HIS A 31 10.73 -11.24 -14.22
N GLU A 32 11.13 -10.74 -13.05
CA GLU A 32 11.88 -9.51 -12.88
C GLU A 32 13.37 -9.71 -13.18
N LYS A 33 13.97 -8.73 -13.86
CA LYS A 33 15.42 -8.73 -14.11
C LYS A 33 16.14 -8.29 -12.85
N LEU A 34 17.10 -9.09 -12.40
CA LEU A 34 17.88 -8.81 -11.19
C LEU A 34 19.30 -8.40 -11.54
N LEU A 35 19.79 -7.37 -10.86
CA LEU A 35 21.19 -6.93 -10.96
C LEU A 35 21.86 -7.07 -9.59
N ASN A 36 23.04 -7.67 -9.57
CA ASN A 36 23.86 -7.77 -8.36
C ASN A 36 24.33 -6.38 -7.95
N LEU A 37 24.31 -6.08 -6.66
CA LEU A 37 24.77 -4.80 -6.14
C LEU A 37 26.06 -4.99 -5.36
N SER A 38 27.03 -4.10 -5.60
CA SER A 38 28.11 -3.90 -4.62
C SER A 38 27.52 -3.43 -3.29
N ALA A 39 28.23 -3.65 -2.17
CA ALA A 39 27.76 -3.22 -0.85
C ALA A 39 27.47 -1.70 -0.80
N VAL A 40 28.32 -0.89 -1.44
CA VAL A 40 28.15 0.57 -1.51
C VAL A 40 26.94 0.94 -2.36
N SER A 41 26.79 0.31 -3.54
CA SER A 41 25.63 0.51 -4.41
C SER A 41 24.32 0.17 -3.70
N SER A 42 24.29 -0.94 -2.95
CA SER A 42 23.11 -1.31 -2.16
C SER A 42 22.72 -0.22 -1.16
N SER A 43 23.68 0.31 -0.40
CA SER A 43 23.43 1.39 0.55
C SER A 43 22.90 2.66 -0.14
N ILE A 44 23.48 3.06 -1.27
CA ILE A 44 23.05 4.25 -2.04
C ILE A 44 21.61 4.08 -2.52
N ILE A 45 21.30 2.93 -3.12
CA ILE A 45 19.99 2.67 -3.73
C ILE A 45 18.92 2.55 -2.64
N LYS A 46 19.18 1.83 -1.55
CA LYS A 46 18.25 1.71 -0.41
C LYS A 46 17.90 3.09 0.15
N HIS A 47 18.91 3.92 0.42
CA HIS A 47 18.71 5.29 0.91
C HIS A 47 17.91 6.18 -0.06
N ALA A 48 18.17 6.06 -1.36
CA ALA A 48 17.43 6.80 -2.39
C ALA A 48 15.96 6.35 -2.46
N ILE A 49 15.69 5.04 -2.42
CA ILE A 49 14.34 4.47 -2.43
C ILE A 49 13.56 4.90 -1.18
N GLU A 50 14.18 4.86 0.00
CA GLU A 50 13.58 5.33 1.27
C GLU A 50 13.16 6.81 1.18
N LYS A 51 13.94 7.63 0.47
CA LYS A 51 13.63 9.05 0.21
C LYS A 51 12.65 9.28 -0.93
N GLY A 52 12.25 8.22 -1.64
CA GLY A 52 11.38 8.31 -2.82
C GLY A 52 12.09 8.83 -4.09
N ILE A 53 13.42 8.93 -4.09
CA ILE A 53 14.22 9.39 -5.23
C ILE A 53 14.25 8.28 -6.29
N GLU A 54 14.08 8.63 -7.55
CA GLU A 54 14.17 7.67 -8.64
C GLU A 54 15.63 7.26 -8.87
N VAL A 55 15.86 5.96 -8.99
CA VAL A 55 17.18 5.39 -9.21
C VAL A 55 17.23 4.75 -10.59
N ARG A 56 18.14 5.24 -11.43
CA ARG A 56 18.47 4.66 -12.74
C ARG A 56 19.86 4.06 -12.72
N ILE A 57 20.03 2.90 -13.35
CA ILE A 57 21.33 2.27 -13.56
C ILE A 57 21.66 2.35 -15.05
N THR A 58 22.84 2.87 -15.38
CA THR A 58 23.30 3.04 -16.76
C THR A 58 23.62 1.71 -17.44
N LYS A 59 23.43 1.65 -18.78
CA LYS A 59 23.80 0.50 -19.61
C LYS A 59 24.91 0.85 -20.59
N PRO A 60 25.76 -0.13 -20.98
CA PRO A 60 25.90 -1.46 -20.38
C PRO A 60 26.58 -1.38 -19.00
N LEU A 61 26.46 -2.44 -18.18
CA LEU A 61 27.31 -2.56 -16.99
C LEU A 61 28.76 -2.83 -17.40
N GLU A 62 29.68 -2.23 -16.66
CA GLU A 62 31.11 -2.48 -16.79
C GLU A 62 31.52 -3.82 -16.15
N TYR A 63 30.84 -4.19 -15.05
CA TYR A 63 31.09 -5.41 -14.29
C TYR A 63 29.83 -6.25 -14.09
N ASN A 64 29.96 -7.46 -13.54
CA ASN A 64 28.82 -8.33 -13.22
C ASN A 64 28.09 -7.92 -11.91
N GLU A 65 28.37 -6.71 -11.43
CA GLU A 65 27.75 -6.06 -10.28
C GLU A 65 27.65 -4.56 -10.57
N VAL A 66 26.59 -3.94 -10.04
CA VAL A 66 26.33 -2.52 -10.19
C VAL A 66 27.29 -1.75 -9.29
N MET A 67 28.08 -0.88 -9.90
CA MET A 67 29.02 0.00 -9.23
C MET A 67 28.40 1.36 -8.91
N PRO A 68 28.88 2.07 -7.87
CA PRO A 68 28.30 3.36 -7.46
C PRO A 68 28.25 4.41 -8.59
N HIS A 69 29.25 4.44 -9.48
CA HIS A 69 29.31 5.40 -10.58
C HIS A 69 28.30 5.12 -11.71
N GLU A 70 27.75 3.90 -11.79
CA GLU A 70 26.73 3.49 -12.75
C GLU A 70 25.33 3.90 -12.31
N ILE A 71 25.18 4.30 -11.04
CA ILE A 71 23.94 4.78 -10.44
C ILE A 71 23.74 6.25 -10.80
N ARG A 72 22.53 6.59 -11.23
CA ARG A 72 22.04 7.95 -11.41
C ARG A 72 20.82 8.11 -10.52
N LEU A 73 20.99 8.93 -9.50
CA LEU A 73 19.88 9.42 -8.70
C LEU A 73 19.24 10.53 -9.51
N ILE A 74 18.01 10.29 -9.96
CA ILE A 74 17.20 11.31 -10.59
C ILE A 74 16.47 12.00 -9.44
N GLU A 75 17.18 12.96 -8.84
CA GLU A 75 16.54 14.00 -8.05
C GLU A 75 15.68 14.78 -9.06
N GLY A 76 14.36 14.73 -8.87
CA GLY A 76 13.49 15.64 -9.61
C GLY A 76 13.91 17.08 -9.34
N ASP A 77 13.65 17.97 -10.29
CA ASP A 77 13.82 19.41 -10.04
C ASP A 77 13.02 19.75 -8.77
N GLU A 78 13.69 20.30 -7.75
CA GLU A 78 13.05 20.71 -6.50
C GLU A 78 11.98 21.77 -6.73
N ASN A 79 11.91 22.35 -7.93
CA ASN A 79 10.87 23.29 -8.37
C ASN A 79 9.78 22.63 -9.26
N ASP A 80 9.90 21.33 -9.57
CA ASP A 80 8.89 20.58 -10.31
C ASP A 80 7.83 20.04 -9.36
N HIS A 81 6.73 20.78 -9.28
CA HIS A 81 5.53 20.41 -8.54
C HIS A 81 4.98 19.03 -8.94
N ASN A 82 5.17 18.56 -10.18
CA ASN A 82 4.71 17.22 -10.58
C ASN A 82 5.54 16.12 -9.92
N TYR A 83 6.86 16.30 -9.84
CA TYR A 83 7.72 15.39 -9.09
C TYR A 83 7.38 15.38 -7.60
N ALA A 84 7.14 16.56 -7.01
CA ALA A 84 6.73 16.69 -5.61
C ALA A 84 5.42 15.94 -5.33
N ARG A 85 4.42 16.06 -6.21
CA ARG A 85 3.14 15.32 -6.13
C ARG A 85 3.34 13.81 -6.18
N GLU A 86 4.10 13.33 -7.16
CA GLU A 86 4.34 11.89 -7.33
C GLU A 86 5.07 11.30 -6.12
N SER A 87 6.08 12.01 -5.62
CA SER A 87 6.82 11.63 -4.42
C SER A 87 5.92 11.58 -3.18
N ALA A 88 5.07 12.59 -2.97
CA ALA A 88 4.09 12.64 -1.88
C ALA A 88 3.12 11.44 -1.92
N ILE A 89 2.53 11.16 -3.08
CA ILE A 89 1.61 10.03 -3.25
C ILE A 89 2.32 8.70 -3.03
N LYS A 90 3.57 8.56 -3.50
CA LYS A 90 4.38 7.35 -3.31
C LYS A 90 4.69 7.11 -1.84
N LYS A 91 5.13 8.13 -1.10
CA LYS A 91 5.38 8.06 0.35
C LYS A 91 4.14 7.63 1.13
N ALA A 92 3.01 8.29 0.89
CA ALA A 92 1.74 7.92 1.53
C ALA A 92 1.30 6.50 1.17
N ARG A 93 1.47 6.08 -0.10
CA ARG A 93 1.16 4.71 -0.54
C ARG A 93 1.99 3.67 0.18
N MET A 94 3.29 3.92 0.36
CA MET A 94 4.19 2.98 1.04
C MET A 94 3.71 2.60 2.44
N VAL A 95 3.11 3.54 3.17
CA VAL A 95 2.62 3.26 4.53
C VAL A 95 1.25 2.59 4.52
N VAL A 96 0.30 3.04 3.69
CA VAL A 96 -1.09 2.52 3.74
C VAL A 96 -1.31 1.20 3.02
N THR A 97 -0.41 0.79 2.10
CA THR A 97 -0.64 -0.36 1.21
C THR A 97 -0.91 -1.66 1.98
N HIS A 98 -0.15 -1.90 3.06
CA HIS A 98 -0.34 -3.09 3.88
C HIS A 98 -1.74 -3.13 4.50
N ASP A 99 -2.19 -2.02 5.07
CA ASP A 99 -3.50 -1.95 5.76
C ASP A 99 -4.66 -1.96 4.78
N LEU A 100 -4.51 -1.36 3.61
CA LEU A 100 -5.50 -1.46 2.54
C LEU A 100 -5.66 -2.90 2.04
N ALA A 101 -4.60 -3.71 2.10
CA ALA A 101 -4.62 -5.12 1.73
C ALA A 101 -5.02 -6.06 2.88
N SER A 102 -5.33 -5.53 4.07
CA SER A 102 -5.57 -6.36 5.28
C SER A 102 -6.88 -7.17 5.22
N VAL A 103 -7.84 -6.76 4.38
CA VAL A 103 -9.09 -7.50 4.17
C VAL A 103 -8.88 -8.56 3.09
N SER A 104 -8.89 -9.82 3.52
CA SER A 104 -8.77 -10.95 2.61
C SER A 104 -10.03 -11.15 1.76
N GLY A 105 -9.89 -11.78 0.59
CA GLY A 105 -11.05 -12.21 -0.21
C GLY A 105 -11.96 -13.18 0.54
N TYR A 106 -11.41 -13.97 1.47
CA TYR A 106 -12.19 -14.84 2.34
C TYR A 106 -13.08 -14.03 3.30
N THR A 107 -12.57 -12.95 3.90
CA THR A 107 -13.36 -12.06 4.77
C THR A 107 -14.57 -11.49 4.03
N PHE A 108 -14.36 -11.04 2.79
CA PHE A 108 -15.44 -10.51 1.96
C PHE A 108 -16.48 -11.59 1.61
N TYR A 109 -16.02 -12.79 1.24
CA TYR A 109 -16.89 -13.94 0.99
C TYR A 109 -17.71 -14.32 2.23
N SER A 110 -17.08 -14.41 3.40
CA SER A 110 -17.75 -14.70 4.67
C SER A 110 -18.83 -13.67 5.01
N PHE A 111 -18.54 -12.38 4.82
CA PHE A 111 -19.53 -11.31 5.00
C PHE A 111 -20.76 -11.51 4.10
N MET A 112 -20.56 -11.86 2.82
CA MET A 112 -21.66 -12.14 1.89
C MET A 112 -22.47 -13.36 2.30
N CYS A 113 -21.82 -14.46 2.71
CA CYS A 113 -22.51 -15.66 3.19
C CYS A 113 -23.35 -15.37 4.44
N LEU A 114 -22.79 -14.68 5.44
CA LEU A 114 -23.50 -14.30 6.65
C LEU A 114 -24.71 -13.41 6.35
N ASN A 115 -24.56 -12.43 5.45
CA ASN A 115 -25.67 -11.60 5.01
C ASN A 115 -26.79 -12.45 4.38
N ASN A 116 -26.44 -13.39 3.50
CA ASN A 116 -27.41 -14.26 2.84
C ASN A 116 -28.09 -15.21 3.82
N GLU A 117 -27.35 -15.80 4.75
CA GLU A 117 -27.90 -16.68 5.78
C GLU A 117 -28.89 -15.95 6.70
N LEU A 118 -28.58 -14.70 7.10
CA LEU A 118 -29.50 -13.88 7.87
C LEU A 118 -30.74 -13.49 7.04
N CYS A 119 -30.56 -13.16 5.76
CA CYS A 119 -31.68 -12.90 4.84
C CYS A 119 -32.59 -14.12 4.67
N ASP A 120 -32.03 -15.33 4.51
CA ASP A 120 -32.78 -16.58 4.39
C ASP A 120 -33.60 -16.90 5.65
N LYS A 121 -33.18 -16.37 6.80
CA LYS A 121 -33.90 -16.45 8.08
C LYS A 121 -34.92 -15.33 8.27
N GLY A 122 -35.09 -14.44 7.28
CA GLY A 122 -36.04 -13.34 7.29
C GLY A 122 -35.46 -12.00 7.79
N PHE A 123 -34.17 -11.95 8.12
CA PHE A 123 -33.52 -10.74 8.62
C PHE A 123 -32.82 -9.99 7.48
N PHE A 124 -33.58 -9.13 6.81
CA PHE A 124 -33.04 -8.25 5.76
C PHE A 124 -32.46 -6.97 6.36
N ILE A 125 -31.14 -6.93 6.53
CA ILE A 125 -30.40 -5.82 7.15
C ILE A 125 -30.03 -4.78 6.08
N THR A 126 -30.37 -3.53 6.33
CA THR A 126 -30.07 -2.36 5.49
C THR A 126 -29.52 -1.23 6.36
N ALA A 127 -28.95 -0.19 5.74
CA ALA A 127 -28.47 0.96 6.49
C ALA A 127 -29.56 1.65 7.34
N GLU A 128 -30.80 1.67 6.84
CA GLU A 128 -31.93 2.38 7.48
C GLU A 128 -32.55 1.59 8.64
N ASN A 129 -32.51 0.26 8.60
CA ASN A 129 -33.19 -0.60 9.56
C ASN A 129 -32.25 -1.43 10.46
N ARG A 130 -30.93 -1.26 10.32
CA ARG A 130 -29.91 -2.11 10.96
C ARG A 130 -30.11 -2.29 12.46
N GLU A 131 -30.34 -1.21 13.21
CA GLU A 131 -30.46 -1.27 14.67
C GLU A 131 -31.68 -2.08 15.08
N SER A 132 -32.83 -1.84 14.44
CA SER A 132 -34.05 -2.60 14.67
C SER A 132 -33.86 -4.09 14.34
N LYS A 133 -33.18 -4.41 13.23
CA LYS A 133 -32.95 -5.79 12.82
C LYS A 133 -31.96 -6.53 13.72
N TYR A 134 -30.95 -5.84 14.23
CA TYR A 134 -30.03 -6.41 15.22
C TYR A 134 -30.77 -6.77 16.51
N LEU A 135 -31.62 -5.86 17.01
CA LEU A 135 -32.46 -6.14 18.18
C LEU A 135 -33.42 -7.30 17.94
N GLU A 136 -34.08 -7.36 16.78
CA GLU A 136 -34.98 -8.45 16.41
C GLU A 136 -34.27 -9.82 16.47
N ILE A 137 -33.02 -9.90 15.99
CA ILE A 137 -32.21 -11.12 16.07
C ILE A 137 -31.87 -11.46 17.53
N LEU A 138 -31.44 -10.49 18.33
CA LEU A 138 -31.08 -10.69 19.73
C LEU A 138 -32.30 -11.16 20.56
N GLU A 139 -33.47 -10.60 20.31
CA GLU A 139 -34.73 -10.93 21.00
C GLU A 139 -35.23 -12.34 20.68
N THR A 140 -34.76 -12.98 19.59
CA THR A 140 -35.08 -14.40 19.34
C THR A 140 -34.53 -15.34 20.40
N GLY A 141 -33.47 -14.94 21.13
CA GLY A 141 -32.75 -15.81 22.05
C GLY A 141 -32.09 -17.03 21.38
N ASN A 142 -32.00 -17.05 20.04
CA ASN A 142 -31.37 -18.14 19.31
C ASN A 142 -29.87 -17.89 19.18
N GLU A 143 -29.09 -18.60 19.98
CA GLU A 143 -27.62 -18.52 20.02
C GLU A 143 -26.97 -18.65 18.63
N GLU A 144 -27.52 -19.48 17.73
CA GLU A 144 -26.96 -19.62 16.37
C GLU A 144 -27.12 -18.33 15.56
N LEU A 145 -28.28 -17.69 15.65
CA LEU A 145 -28.53 -16.43 14.93
C LEU A 145 -27.74 -15.27 15.53
N ILE A 146 -27.60 -15.27 16.86
CA ILE A 146 -26.80 -14.27 17.58
C ILE A 146 -25.33 -14.40 17.16
N GLN A 147 -24.77 -15.61 17.11
CA GLN A 147 -23.39 -15.81 16.67
C GLN A 147 -23.18 -15.34 15.23
N LYS A 148 -24.13 -15.63 14.32
CA LYS A 148 -24.06 -15.15 12.94
C LYS A 148 -24.11 -13.63 12.85
N LEU A 149 -24.91 -12.98 13.69
CA LEU A 149 -24.94 -11.53 13.78
C LEU A 149 -23.61 -10.97 14.28
N GLU A 150 -23.01 -11.57 15.30
CA GLU A 150 -21.70 -11.16 15.80
C GLU A 150 -20.62 -11.28 14.72
N ASP A 151 -20.56 -12.42 14.01
CA ASP A 151 -19.61 -12.64 12.93
C ASP A 151 -19.84 -11.66 11.76
N TYR A 152 -21.11 -11.37 11.46
CA TYR A 152 -21.49 -10.38 10.46
C TYR A 152 -20.99 -8.98 10.83
N LEU A 153 -21.18 -8.56 12.09
CA LEU A 153 -20.73 -7.26 12.57
C LEU A 153 -19.20 -7.16 12.57
N ASN A 154 -18.52 -8.20 13.04
CA ASN A 154 -17.06 -8.24 13.09
C ASN A 154 -16.43 -8.16 11.69
N THR A 155 -16.96 -8.91 10.72
CA THR A 155 -16.48 -8.87 9.33
C THR A 155 -16.80 -7.53 8.68
N LYS A 156 -18.00 -6.98 8.90
CA LYS A 156 -18.40 -5.65 8.42
C LYS A 156 -17.46 -4.56 8.95
N ASP A 157 -17.13 -4.57 10.24
CA ASP A 157 -16.26 -3.57 10.85
C ASP A 157 -14.82 -3.64 10.32
N GLN A 158 -14.32 -4.83 9.98
CA GLN A 158 -13.03 -4.98 9.28
C GLN A 158 -13.07 -4.31 7.90
N ILE A 159 -14.12 -4.59 7.12
CA ILE A 159 -14.30 -4.03 5.78
C ILE A 159 -14.46 -2.49 5.84
N GLU A 160 -15.24 -1.98 6.78
CA GLU A 160 -15.50 -0.55 6.93
C GLU A 160 -14.26 0.25 7.34
N ARG A 161 -13.39 -0.32 8.20
CA ARG A 161 -12.11 0.30 8.56
C ARG A 161 -11.22 0.51 7.34
N VAL A 162 -11.07 -0.53 6.50
CA VAL A 162 -10.29 -0.42 5.26
C VAL A 162 -10.95 0.55 4.27
N ALA A 163 -12.28 0.51 4.13
CA ALA A 163 -13.00 1.45 3.28
C ALA A 163 -12.81 2.90 3.73
N ALA A 164 -12.78 3.18 5.04
CA ALA A 164 -12.52 4.50 5.59
C ALA A 164 -11.09 4.97 5.30
N LEU A 165 -10.09 4.10 5.46
CA LEU A 165 -8.70 4.39 5.11
C LEU A 165 -8.56 4.70 3.60
N ASN A 166 -9.18 3.89 2.74
CA ASN A 166 -9.15 4.14 1.30
C ASN A 166 -9.75 5.49 0.93
N LYS A 167 -10.88 5.88 1.55
CA LYS A 167 -11.47 7.21 1.35
C LYS A 167 -10.53 8.35 1.77
N LYS A 168 -9.85 8.21 2.91
CA LYS A 168 -8.86 9.20 3.36
C LYS A 168 -7.70 9.32 2.37
N PHE A 169 -7.16 8.18 1.90
CA PHE A 169 -6.08 8.15 0.93
C PHE A 169 -6.48 8.73 -0.44
N ASP A 170 -7.68 8.41 -0.93
CA ASP A 170 -8.20 8.96 -2.19
C ASP A 170 -8.43 10.48 -2.08
N HIS A 171 -8.91 10.97 -0.93
CA HIS A 171 -9.03 12.40 -0.70
C HIS A 171 -7.66 13.09 -0.70
N PHE A 172 -6.67 12.52 -0.02
CA PHE A 172 -5.28 13.00 -0.04
C PHE A 172 -4.72 13.05 -1.47
N ARG A 173 -4.90 11.98 -2.27
CA ARG A 173 -4.44 11.95 -3.67
C ARG A 173 -5.05 13.04 -4.51
N LYS A 174 -6.34 13.36 -4.32
CA LYS A 174 -7.01 14.46 -5.02
C LYS A 174 -6.43 15.82 -4.62
N LEU A 175 -6.26 16.06 -3.31
CA LEU A 175 -5.67 17.31 -2.80
C LEU A 175 -4.27 17.55 -3.36
N ILE A 176 -3.42 16.52 -3.34
CA ILE A 176 -2.05 16.61 -3.88
C ILE A 176 -2.08 16.81 -5.40
N GLY A 177 -2.92 16.08 -6.13
CA GLY A 177 -3.00 16.16 -7.59
C GLY A 177 -3.38 17.55 -8.13
N GLU A 178 -4.01 18.39 -7.32
CA GLU A 178 -4.45 19.75 -7.67
C GLU A 178 -3.53 20.86 -7.11
N GLU A 179 -2.53 20.53 -6.29
CA GLU A 179 -1.68 21.53 -5.59
C GLU A 179 -0.38 21.79 -6.36
N ASP A 180 -0.07 23.04 -6.67
CA ASP A 180 1.15 23.45 -7.40
C ASP A 180 2.24 24.02 -6.48
N ASP A 181 1.90 24.27 -5.20
CA ASP A 181 2.83 24.79 -4.20
C ASP A 181 3.52 23.64 -3.45
N ILE A 182 4.84 23.58 -3.58
CA ILE A 182 5.68 22.50 -3.04
C ILE A 182 5.66 22.47 -1.52
N GLU A 183 5.68 23.63 -0.86
CA GLU A 183 5.61 23.69 0.61
C GLU A 183 4.25 23.18 1.11
N LYS A 184 3.17 23.45 0.37
CA LYS A 184 1.84 22.91 0.70
C LYS A 184 1.74 21.43 0.43
N ILE A 185 2.30 20.92 -0.66
CA ILE A 185 2.39 19.48 -0.94
C ILE A 185 3.07 18.76 0.23
N GLU A 186 4.20 19.30 0.70
CA GLU A 186 4.93 18.76 1.85
C GLU A 186 4.07 18.81 3.13
N GLY A 187 3.44 19.96 3.43
CA GLY A 187 2.58 20.12 4.59
C GLY A 187 1.38 19.16 4.59
N LEU A 188 0.71 18.98 3.45
CA LEU A 188 -0.38 18.02 3.28
C LEU A 188 0.08 16.58 3.46
N THR A 189 1.28 16.26 2.97
CA THR A 189 1.89 14.93 3.12
C THR A 189 2.19 14.63 4.58
N ASN A 190 2.84 15.54 5.29
CA ASN A 190 3.19 15.37 6.70
C ASN A 190 1.92 15.23 7.55
N LYS A 191 0.92 16.07 7.32
CA LYS A 191 -0.37 15.97 8.00
C LYS A 191 -1.05 14.61 7.77
N PHE A 192 -1.08 14.12 6.53
CA PHE A 192 -1.65 12.81 6.24
C PHE A 192 -0.93 11.69 6.99
N LEU A 193 0.40 11.73 7.04
CA LEU A 193 1.21 10.74 7.74
C LEU A 193 0.98 10.80 9.25
N GLU A 194 0.93 12.00 9.85
CA GLU A 194 0.61 12.20 11.26
C GLU A 194 -0.80 11.68 11.62
N ASP A 195 -1.81 12.01 10.81
CA ASP A 195 -3.18 11.53 10.98
C ASP A 195 -3.26 10.00 10.87
N TYR A 196 -2.47 9.41 9.96
CA TYR A 196 -2.38 7.95 9.80
C TYR A 196 -1.74 7.31 11.03
N TYR A 197 -0.56 7.77 11.46
CA TYR A 197 0.13 7.19 12.61
C TYR A 197 -0.65 7.38 13.92
N SER A 198 -1.38 8.48 14.10
CA SER A 198 -2.19 8.70 15.32
C SER A 198 -3.48 7.88 15.37
N THR A 199 -3.99 7.40 14.23
CA THR A 199 -5.23 6.61 14.17
C THR A 199 -4.95 5.10 14.22
N PHE A 200 -3.80 4.67 13.70
CA PHE A 200 -3.49 3.25 13.48
C PHE A 200 -2.32 2.71 14.33
N PHE A 201 -1.67 3.55 15.15
CA PHE A 201 -0.72 3.17 16.21
C PHE A 201 -1.09 3.83 17.54
#